data_AF-A0A9D4HLX9-F1
#
_entry.id   AF-A0A9D4HLX9-F1
#
_cell.length_a   1.000
_cell.length_b   1.000
_cell.length_c   1.000
_cell.angle_alpha   90.00
_cell.angle_beta   90.00
_cell.angle_gamma   90.00
#
_symmetry.space_group_name_H-M   'P 1'
#
loop_
_entity.id
_entity.type
_entity.pdbx_description
1 polymer ?
#
loop_
_entity_poly.entity_id
_entity_poly.type
_entity_poly.pdbx_seq_one_letter_code
_entity_poly.pdbx_strand_id
1 'polypeptide(L)'
;MYCRLTKNIGLDRVHRIGKATPGKTRPIVAKFHHYADREIVRKASIDKNYDLRALQQGVGIQQTGITLEKRRTKQHLADRERADGKTTKWA
;
A
#
# COMPACT_ATOMS: atom_id res chain seq x y z
N MET A 1 29.36 -14.06 -3.74
CA MET A 1 29.15 -12.88 -2.88
C MET A 1 27.87 -13.08 -2.08
N TYR A 2 27.98 -13.20 -0.76
CA TYR A 2 26.85 -13.41 0.13
C TYR A 2 26.24 -12.06 0.53
N CYS A 3 24.93 -11.90 0.38
CA CYS A 3 24.17 -10.93 1.16
C CYS A 3 22.72 -11.42 1.33
N ARG A 4 22.55 -12.46 2.16
CA ARG A 4 21.24 -12.85 2.67
C ARG A 4 21.00 -12.07 3.97
N LEU A 5 20.68 -10.78 3.85
CA LEU A 5 20.10 -10.04 4.97
C LEU A 5 18.62 -10.39 5.01
N THR A 6 18.27 -11.55 5.56
CA THR A 6 16.94 -11.76 6.14
C THR A 6 16.86 -10.88 7.39
N LYS A 7 16.71 -9.56 7.19
CA LYS A 7 16.22 -8.69 8.27
C LYS A 7 14.88 -9.27 8.67
N ASN A 8 14.80 -9.81 9.88
CA ASN A 8 13.54 -10.26 10.43
C ASN A 8 12.65 -9.02 10.54
N ILE A 9 11.60 -8.96 9.72
CA ILE A 9 10.64 -7.85 9.76
C ILE A 9 9.87 -7.97 11.07
N GLY A 10 10.14 -7.06 12.00
CA GLY A 10 9.44 -6.98 13.28
C GLY A 10 8.03 -6.42 13.09
N LEU A 11 7.02 -7.17 13.51
CA LEU A 11 5.62 -6.73 13.53
C LEU A 11 5.14 -6.63 14.98
N ASP A 12 4.71 -5.44 15.39
CA ASP A 12 4.15 -5.22 16.72
C ASP A 12 2.74 -5.82 16.85
N ARG A 13 1.94 -5.71 15.78
CA ARG A 13 0.53 -6.11 15.77
C ARG A 13 0.06 -6.43 14.37
N VAL A 14 -0.70 -7.52 14.22
CA VAL A 14 -1.37 -7.87 12.96
C VAL A 14 -2.81 -8.27 13.26
N HIS A 15 -3.78 -7.68 12.57
CA HIS A 15 -5.19 -8.00 12.73
C HIS A 15 -5.98 -7.70 11.46
N ARG A 16 -7.19 -8.26 11.36
CA ARG A 16 -8.15 -7.92 10.29
C ARG A 16 -9.05 -6.77 10.76
N ILE A 17 -9.32 -5.82 9.87
CA ILE A 17 -10.23 -4.69 10.14
C ILE A 17 -11.65 -4.98 9.62
N GLY A 18 -12.66 -4.43 10.29
CA GLY A 18 -14.08 -4.46 9.88
C GLY A 18 -14.82 -5.73 10.31
N LYS A 19 -16.13 -5.80 10.04
CA LYS A 19 -16.98 -6.99 10.29
C LYS A 19 -16.74 -8.04 9.21
N ALA A 20 -16.92 -9.33 9.54
CA ALA A 20 -16.95 -10.38 8.54
C ALA A 20 -18.19 -10.23 7.63
N THR A 21 -17.97 -10.25 6.33
CA THR A 21 -19.02 -10.19 5.31
C THR A 21 -18.86 -11.38 4.38
N PRO A 22 -19.93 -12.15 4.09
CA PRO A 22 -19.86 -13.25 3.13
C PRO A 22 -19.28 -12.81 1.78
N GLY A 23 -18.37 -13.61 1.22
CA GLY A 23 -17.79 -13.36 -0.10
C GLY A 23 -16.73 -12.25 -0.19
N LYS A 24 -16.39 -11.54 0.89
CA LYS A 24 -15.34 -10.51 0.89
C LYS A 24 -14.24 -10.80 1.90
N THR A 25 -12.99 -10.88 1.44
CA THR A 25 -11.83 -10.99 2.31
C THR A 25 -11.57 -9.67 3.04
N ARG A 26 -11.54 -9.71 4.38
CA ARG A 26 -11.27 -8.53 5.21
C ARG A 26 -9.81 -8.07 5.03
N PRO A 27 -9.54 -6.76 4.96
CA PRO A 27 -8.17 -6.26 4.88
C PRO A 27 -7.39 -6.61 6.15
N ILE A 28 -6.09 -6.86 5.98
CA ILE A 28 -5.15 -7.10 7.07
C ILE A 28 -4.38 -5.80 7.31
N VAL A 29 -4.29 -5.39 8.58
CA VAL A 29 -3.45 -4.27 9.01
C VAL A 29 -2.33 -4.79 9.88
N ALA A 30 -1.11 -4.50 9.46
CA ALA A 30 0.12 -4.83 10.15
C ALA A 30 0.81 -3.53 10.61
N LYS A 31 1.06 -3.43 11.92
CA LYS A 31 1.91 -2.39 12.51
C LYS A 31 3.33 -2.94 12.56
N PHE A 32 4.23 -2.29 11.83
CA PHE A 32 5.65 -2.59 11.84
C PHE A 32 6.31 -1.97 13.07
N HIS A 33 7.30 -2.66 13.62
CA HIS A 33 8.12 -2.14 14.71
C HIS A 33 8.94 -0.93 14.25
N HIS A 34 9.47 -1.00 13.02
CA HIS A 34 10.21 0.10 12.39
C HIS A 34 9.56 0.57 11.09
N TYR A 35 9.57 1.89 10.87
CA TYR A 35 9.09 2.50 9.63
C TYR A 35 9.91 2.08 8.40
N ALA A 36 11.21 1.84 8.58
CA ALA A 36 12.10 1.39 7.49
C ALA A 36 11.65 0.04 6.92
N ASP A 37 11.24 -0.90 7.78
CA ASP A 37 10.78 -2.23 7.36
C ASP A 37 9.46 -2.14 6.59
N ARG A 38 8.55 -1.25 7.01
CA ARG A 38 7.33 -0.95 6.27
C ARG A 38 7.65 -0.43 4.86
N GLU A 39 8.61 0.48 4.72
CA GLU A 39 8.99 1.02 3.41
C GLU A 39 9.66 -0.02 2.52
N ILE A 40 10.42 -0.98 3.08
CA ILE A 40 10.97 -2.11 2.32
C ILE A 40 9.81 -2.94 1.72
N VAL A 41 8.82 -3.31 2.54
CA VAL A 41 7.64 -4.06 2.07
C VAL A 41 6.85 -3.26 1.04
N ARG A 42 6.65 -1.96 1.26
CA ARG A 42 5.93 -1.09 0.32
C ARG A 42 6.64 -1.03 -1.02
N LYS A 43 7.95 -0.81 -1.05
CA LYS A 43 8.73 -0.79 -2.31
C LYS A 43 8.62 -2.13 -3.03
N ALA A 44 8.83 -3.24 -2.33
CA ALA A 44 8.69 -4.58 -2.90
C ALA A 44 7.28 -4.86 -3.46
N SER A 45 6.22 -4.28 -2.88
CA SER A 45 4.87 -4.41 -3.41
C SER A 45 4.62 -3.62 -4.71
N ILE A 46 5.36 -2.53 -4.94
CA ILE A 46 5.28 -1.77 -6.19
C ILE A 46 5.90 -2.61 -7.31
N ASP A 47 7.05 -3.24 -7.04
CA ASP A 47 7.72 -4.12 -8.00
C ASP A 47 6.87 -5.35 -8.34
N LYS A 48 6.15 -5.89 -7.35
CA LYS A 48 5.25 -7.06 -7.50
C LYS A 48 3.80 -6.70 -7.82
N ASN A 49 3.52 -5.45 -8.20
CA ASN A 49 2.15 -4.96 -8.35
C ASN A 49 1.36 -5.74 -9.40
N TYR A 50 1.99 -6.20 -10.48
CA TYR A 50 1.33 -7.02 -11.50
C TYR A 50 0.84 -8.35 -10.93
N ASP A 51 1.70 -9.08 -10.23
CA ASP A 51 1.37 -10.37 -9.61
C ASP A 51 0.28 -10.22 -8.54
N LEU A 52 0.39 -9.17 -7.71
CA LEU A 52 -0.62 -8.87 -6.69
C LEU A 52 -1.99 -8.60 -7.33
N ARG A 53 -2.03 -7.85 -8.43
CA ARG A 53 -3.28 -7.59 -9.15
C ARG A 53 -3.87 -8.83 -9.80
N ALA A 54 -3.04 -9.72 -10.34
CA ALA A 54 -3.49 -11.00 -10.87
C ALA A 54 -4.19 -11.84 -9.77
N LEU A 55 -3.72 -11.75 -8.53
CA LEU A 55 -4.34 -12.36 -7.35
C LEU A 55 -5.47 -11.53 -6.73
N GLN A 56 -5.85 -10.40 -7.34
CA GLN A 56 -6.83 -9.43 -6.81
C GLN A 56 -6.47 -8.90 -5.40
N GLN A 57 -5.17 -8.80 -5.13
CA GLN A 57 -4.61 -8.28 -3.89
C GLN A 57 -3.99 -6.89 -4.10
N GLY A 58 -3.91 -6.13 -3.03
CA GLY A 58 -3.29 -4.81 -3.03
C GLY A 58 -2.63 -4.51 -1.69
N VAL A 59 -1.53 -3.77 -1.74
CA VAL A 59 -0.81 -3.28 -0.57
C VAL A 59 -0.86 -1.77 -0.57
N GLY A 60 -1.21 -1.18 0.57
CA GLY A 60 -1.33 0.27 0.73
C GLY A 60 -0.99 0.71 2.14
N ILE A 61 -0.68 2.00 2.27
CA ILE A 61 -0.50 2.64 3.58
C ILE A 61 -1.88 3.08 4.08
N GLN A 62 -2.18 2.81 5.34
CA GLN A 62 -3.36 3.37 6.00
C GLN A 62 -3.19 4.89 6.16
N GLN A 63 -4.09 5.66 5.56
CA GLN A 63 -4.13 7.12 5.65
C GLN A 63 -5.36 7.57 6.43
N THR A 64 -5.32 8.77 6.98
CA THR A 64 -6.49 9.39 7.64
C THR A 64 -7.56 9.76 6.61
N GLY A 65 -8.82 9.80 7.04
CA GLY A 65 -9.95 10.16 6.17
C GLY A 65 -9.75 11.51 5.47
N ILE A 66 -9.29 12.51 6.21
CA ILE A 66 -8.98 13.87 5.68
C ILE A 66 -7.97 13.81 4.54
N THR A 67 -6.93 12.97 4.66
CA THR A 67 -5.90 12.82 3.62
C THR A 67 -6.48 12.14 2.38
N LEU A 68 -7.32 11.13 2.57
CA LEU A 68 -7.99 10.43 1.47
C LEU A 68 -8.97 11.33 0.73
N GLU A 69 -9.73 12.17 1.43
CA GLU A 69 -10.63 13.14 0.83
C GLU A 69 -9.88 14.17 -0.01
N LYS A 70 -8.82 14.77 0.54
CA LYS A 70 -7.94 15.69 -0.21
C LYS A 70 -7.36 15.06 -1.47
N ARG A 71 -7.07 13.75 -1.45
CA ARG A 71 -6.59 13.02 -2.63
C ARG A 71 -7.70 12.81 -3.65
N ARG A 72 -8.89 12.43 -3.21
CA ARG A 72 -10.07 12.23 -4.09
C ARG A 72 -10.43 13.52 -4.81
N THR A 73 -10.45 14.66 -4.11
CA THR A 73 -10.77 15.95 -4.74
C THR A 73 -9.74 16.33 -5.81
N LYS A 74 -8.47 15.99 -5.63
CA LYS A 74 -7.39 16.27 -6.60
C LYS A 74 -7.22 15.20 -7.68
N GLN A 75 -8.00 14.13 -7.67
CA GLN A 75 -7.85 13.01 -8.60
C GLN A 75 -8.04 13.46 -10.06
N HIS A 76 -9.02 14.32 -10.33
CA HIS A 76 -9.30 14.85 -11.66
C HIS A 76 -8.11 15.62 -12.26
N LEU A 77 -7.38 16.41 -11.45
CA LEU A 77 -6.17 17.10 -11.89
C LEU A 77 -5.09 16.08 -12.25
N ALA A 78 -4.91 15.06 -11.43
CA ALA A 78 -3.91 14.03 -11.70
C ALA A 78 -4.23 13.23 -12.97
N ASP A 79 -5.51 12.99 -13.26
CA ASP A 79 -5.93 12.27 -14.47
C ASP A 79 -5.74 13.14 -15.73
N ARG A 80 -6.01 14.45 -15.63
CA ARG A 80 -5.70 15.42 -16.69
C ARG A 80 -4.21 15.43 -17.03
N GLU A 81 -3.35 15.60 -16.02
CA GLU A 81 -1.89 15.64 -16.25
C GLU A 81 -1.34 14.32 -16.79
N ARG A 82 -1.95 13.18 -16.42
CA ARG A 82 -1.58 11.87 -17.02
C ARG A 82 -2.02 11.76 -18.48
N ALA A 83 -3.17 12.31 -18.85
CA ALA A 83 -3.60 12.37 -20.25
C ALA A 83 -2.61 13.17 -21.10
N ASP A 84 -2.01 14.21 -20.51
CA ASP A 84 -0.93 15.01 -21.12
C ASP A 84 0.44 14.29 -21.09
N GLY A 85 0.50 13.02 -20.67
CA GLY A 85 1.71 12.21 -20.61
C GLY A 85 2.63 12.49 -19.42
N LYS A 86 2.23 13.35 -18.48
CA LYS A 86 3.06 13.68 -17.31
C LYS A 86 2.93 12.63 -16.21
N THR A 87 4.04 12.39 -15.51
CA THR A 87 4.08 11.50 -14.35
C THR A 87 3.62 12.24 -13.10
N THR A 88 2.42 11.92 -12.61
CA THR A 88 1.90 12.51 -11.36
C THR A 88 2.30 11.68 -10.14
N LYS A 89 2.87 12.32 -9.13
CA LYS A 89 3.09 11.72 -7.81
C LYS A 89 2.34 12.51 -6.75
N TRP A 90 1.74 11.79 -5.81
CA TRP A 90 1.13 12.41 -4.63
C TRP A 90 2.25 12.80 -3.66
N ALA A 91 2.28 14.08 -3.26
CA ALA A 91 3.19 14.59 -2.23
C ALA A 91 2.76 14.11 -0.84
#